data_AF-A0A973LU04-F1
#
_entry.id   AF-A0A973LU04-F1
#
_cell.length_a   1.000
_cell.length_b   1.000
_cell.length_c   1.000
_cell.angle_alpha   90.00
_cell.angle_beta   90.00
_cell.angle_gamma   90.00
#
_symmetry.space_group_name_H-M   'P 1'
#
loop_
_entity.id
_entity.type
_entity.pdbx_description
1 polymer ?
#
loop_
_entity_poly.entity_id
_entity_poly.type
_entity_poly.pdbx_seq_one_letter_code
_entity_poly.pdbx_strand_id
1 'polypeptide(L)'
;MRGMLRSRLTRAALAAVIVLPLLYAGLYLWSFWDPQGNLDRVPVALVMEDRPATVDGKTLHAGQDLADELRERDTFAWHEATAKQAADGVADGGYYLSLTVPADFSTRLASPSDDAATPTPAQLGLRVDTGRSYIVGSISDAVFNEVRAAAGRTAIHDYFDQVFVSIGDIHDATTEAADGADKLHDGAVEAGDGVSRLTTGLGTAENGARQLSVGLNSANTATGKLRAGSAQVTGGLGKARQGIGDLRDGLRKLREEGTSELRKGTKQAASQVHRQTRTVDQLADKYVPVLNEWGPKVADAADEVAAAADRLADDADAGTGAT
;
A
#
# COMPACT_ATOMS: atom_id res chain seq x y z
N MET A 1 53.47 91.87 -43.10
CA MET A 1 52.01 92.15 -43.21
C MET A 1 51.34 92.13 -41.82
N ARG A 2 51.71 93.05 -40.91
CA ARG A 2 51.17 93.10 -39.52
C ARG A 2 50.58 94.47 -39.16
N GLY A 3 50.12 95.23 -40.16
CA GLY A 3 49.67 96.62 -40.00
C GLY A 3 48.22 96.92 -40.41
N MET A 4 47.40 95.92 -40.77
CA MET A 4 46.04 96.16 -41.30
C MET A 4 44.90 95.78 -40.34
N LEU A 5 45.20 95.48 -39.07
CA LEU A 5 44.22 94.99 -38.09
C LEU A 5 43.79 96.06 -37.06
N ARG A 6 44.01 97.37 -37.27
CA ARG A 6 43.61 98.41 -36.30
C ARG A 6 42.24 99.04 -36.54
N SER A 7 41.64 98.88 -37.74
CA SER A 7 40.30 99.41 -38.00
C SER A 7 39.23 98.35 -37.69
N ARG A 8 38.13 98.77 -37.04
CA ARG A 8 37.00 97.87 -36.74
C ARG A 8 36.36 97.34 -38.04
N LEU A 9 36.41 98.12 -39.11
CA LEU A 9 35.88 97.78 -40.43
C LEU A 9 36.64 96.60 -41.09
N THR A 10 37.97 96.59 -41.07
CA THR A 10 38.74 95.52 -41.71
C THR A 10 38.63 94.19 -40.93
N ARG A 11 38.50 94.24 -39.59
CA ARG A 11 38.21 93.04 -38.77
C ARG A 11 36.81 92.47 -39.04
N ALA A 12 35.82 93.35 -39.19
CA ALA A 12 34.45 92.93 -39.54
C ALA A 12 34.40 92.28 -40.93
N ALA A 13 35.12 92.83 -41.92
CA ALA A 13 35.21 92.24 -43.26
C ALA A 13 35.87 90.84 -43.24
N LEU A 14 36.96 90.68 -42.47
CA LEU A 14 37.65 89.39 -42.35
C LEU A 14 36.82 88.35 -41.58
N ALA A 15 36.08 88.79 -40.55
CA ALA A 15 35.11 87.93 -39.85
C ALA A 15 33.98 87.51 -40.78
N ALA A 16 33.43 88.43 -41.59
CA ALA A 16 32.38 88.11 -42.56
C ALA A 16 32.85 87.07 -43.60
N VAL A 17 34.09 87.16 -44.09
CA VAL A 17 34.67 86.19 -45.05
C VAL A 17 34.87 84.79 -44.45
N ILE A 18 35.04 84.66 -43.14
CA ILE A 18 35.16 83.36 -42.45
C ILE A 18 33.79 82.83 -42.02
N VAL A 19 32.90 83.71 -41.58
CA VAL A 19 31.57 83.35 -41.09
C VAL A 19 30.66 82.95 -42.24
N LEU A 20 30.76 83.56 -43.43
CA LEU A 20 29.90 83.23 -44.55
C LEU A 20 30.06 81.78 -45.05
N PRO A 21 31.30 81.25 -45.27
CA PRO A 21 31.49 79.84 -45.62
C PRO A 21 31.14 78.89 -44.47
N LEU A 22 31.39 79.26 -43.20
CA LEU A 22 31.03 78.43 -42.04
C LEU A 22 29.53 78.36 -41.83
N LEU A 23 28.78 79.44 -42.09
CA LEU A 23 27.33 79.43 -42.08
C LEU A 23 26.79 78.55 -43.21
N TYR A 24 27.36 78.64 -44.42
CA TYR A 24 26.97 77.77 -45.53
C TYR A 24 27.26 76.30 -45.24
N ALA A 25 28.45 75.98 -44.73
CA ALA A 25 28.82 74.62 -44.34
C ALA A 25 27.98 74.11 -43.15
N GLY A 26 27.65 74.98 -42.20
CA GLY A 26 26.77 74.66 -41.06
C GLY A 26 25.34 74.38 -41.49
N LEU A 27 24.77 75.19 -42.39
CA LEU A 27 23.46 74.95 -43.01
C LEU A 27 23.45 73.66 -43.83
N TYR A 28 24.52 73.40 -44.60
CA TYR A 28 24.65 72.18 -45.39
C TYR A 28 24.76 70.93 -44.52
N LEU A 29 25.56 70.98 -43.45
CA LEU A 29 25.73 69.87 -42.50
C LEU A 29 24.45 69.65 -41.68
N TRP A 30 23.74 70.71 -41.30
CA TRP A 30 22.42 70.63 -40.65
C TRP A 30 21.37 69.99 -41.57
N SER A 31 21.38 70.33 -42.87
CA SER A 31 20.50 69.71 -43.88
C SER A 31 20.83 68.23 -44.16
N PHE A 32 22.05 67.78 -43.88
CA PHE A 32 22.49 66.40 -44.11
C PHE A 32 22.48 65.53 -42.85
N TRP A 33 22.32 66.12 -41.66
CA TRP A 33 22.17 65.37 -40.41
C TRP A 33 20.73 64.89 -40.21
N ASP A 34 19.79 65.46 -40.97
CA ASP A 34 18.38 65.06 -40.99
C ASP A 34 17.80 64.95 -42.42
N PRO A 35 18.33 64.07 -43.28
CA PRO A 35 17.85 63.89 -44.67
C PRO A 35 16.44 63.26 -44.74
N GLN A 36 15.87 62.85 -43.60
CA GLN A 36 14.55 62.22 -43.43
C GLN A 36 13.59 63.11 -42.61
N GLY A 37 14.03 64.26 -42.11
CA GLY A 37 13.35 65.09 -41.10
C GLY A 37 12.05 65.80 -41.51
N ASN A 38 11.47 65.43 -42.65
CA ASN A 38 10.17 65.91 -43.11
C ASN A 38 9.37 64.80 -43.81
N LEU A 39 9.74 63.52 -43.66
CA LEU A 39 8.98 62.41 -44.23
C LEU A 39 7.62 62.23 -43.56
N ASP A 40 7.50 62.60 -42.28
CA ASP A 40 6.25 62.70 -41.50
C ASP A 40 5.18 63.57 -42.16
N ARG A 41 5.57 64.45 -43.09
CA ARG A 41 4.68 65.31 -43.88
C ARG A 41 4.44 64.83 -45.29
N VAL A 42 5.10 63.75 -45.72
CA VAL A 42 4.91 63.17 -47.04
C VAL A 42 3.63 62.33 -46.99
N PRO A 43 2.54 62.76 -47.67
CA PRO A 43 1.29 62.04 -47.64
C PRO A 43 1.43 60.74 -48.41
N VAL A 44 1.20 59.62 -47.72
CA VAL A 44 1.22 58.28 -48.28
C VAL A 44 -0.15 57.65 -48.10
N ALA A 45 -0.77 57.19 -49.19
CA ALA A 45 -2.03 56.47 -49.10
C ALA A 45 -1.79 55.02 -48.67
N LEU A 46 -2.47 54.57 -47.63
CA LEU A 46 -2.50 53.18 -47.19
C LEU A 46 -3.84 52.56 -47.57
N VAL A 47 -3.80 51.56 -48.44
CA VAL A 47 -4.98 50.81 -48.89
C VAL A 47 -4.96 49.45 -48.23
N MET A 48 -5.93 49.22 -47.35
CA MET A 48 -6.11 47.97 -46.62
C MET A 48 -7.18 47.11 -47.29
N GLU A 49 -6.77 46.04 -47.97
CA GLU A 49 -7.69 45.03 -48.54
C GLU A 49 -7.59 43.68 -47.82
N ASP A 50 -6.54 43.49 -47.02
CA ASP A 50 -6.21 42.25 -46.30
C ASP A 50 -7.37 41.70 -45.45
N ARG A 51 -7.44 40.37 -45.36
CA ARG A 51 -8.40 39.65 -44.52
C ARG A 51 -7.64 38.78 -43.53
N PRO A 52 -8.14 38.65 -42.29
CA PRO A 52 -7.49 37.81 -41.30
C PRO A 52 -7.37 36.35 -41.76
N ALA A 53 -6.27 35.71 -41.39
CA ALA A 53 -6.05 34.29 -41.56
C ALA A 53 -6.11 33.57 -40.20
N THR A 54 -6.34 32.26 -40.19
CA THR A 54 -6.31 31.47 -38.95
C THR A 54 -5.18 30.46 -39.02
N VAL A 55 -4.29 30.47 -38.03
CA VAL A 55 -3.12 29.59 -37.91
C VAL A 55 -3.07 29.06 -36.49
N ASP A 56 -2.99 27.74 -36.32
CA ASP A 56 -2.89 27.08 -35.00
C ASP A 56 -3.93 27.55 -33.97
N GLY A 57 -5.16 27.81 -34.43
CA GLY A 57 -6.26 28.30 -33.60
C GLY A 57 -6.18 29.78 -33.22
N LYS A 58 -5.15 30.52 -33.67
CA LYS A 58 -5.00 31.98 -33.51
C LYS A 58 -5.40 32.71 -34.79
N THR A 59 -6.06 33.85 -34.65
CA THR A 59 -6.42 34.70 -35.80
C THR A 59 -5.28 35.68 -36.03
N LEU A 60 -4.64 35.59 -37.20
CA LEU A 60 -3.55 36.45 -37.64
C LEU A 60 -4.12 37.64 -38.42
N HIS A 61 -3.81 38.84 -37.95
CA HIS A 61 -4.23 40.12 -38.54
C HIS A 61 -3.04 40.87 -39.15
N ALA A 62 -2.13 40.16 -39.81
CA ALA A 62 -0.81 40.69 -40.19
C ALA A 62 -0.86 41.99 -41.01
N GLY A 63 -1.85 42.17 -41.88
CA GLY A 63 -2.02 43.42 -42.60
C GLY A 63 -2.41 44.58 -41.70
N GLN A 64 -3.33 44.34 -40.76
CA GLN A 64 -3.77 45.35 -39.79
C GLN A 64 -2.66 45.69 -38.80
N ASP A 65 -1.95 44.69 -38.28
CA ASP A 65 -0.84 44.90 -37.34
C ASP A 65 0.29 45.71 -37.99
N LEU A 66 0.58 45.44 -39.27
CA LEU A 66 1.52 46.24 -40.06
C LEU A 66 1.02 47.68 -40.26
N ALA A 67 -0.27 47.87 -40.55
CA ALA A 67 -0.85 49.20 -40.73
C ALA A 67 -0.85 50.03 -39.43
N ASP A 68 -1.09 49.38 -38.30
CA ASP A 68 -1.07 50.00 -36.97
C ASP A 68 0.36 50.42 -36.60
N GLU A 69 1.33 49.53 -36.78
CA GLU A 69 2.74 49.83 -36.52
C GLU A 69 3.28 50.92 -37.47
N LEU A 70 2.94 50.90 -38.76
CA LEU A 70 3.34 51.94 -39.70
C LEU A 70 2.84 53.34 -39.28
N ARG A 71 1.63 53.41 -38.71
CA ARG A 71 1.05 54.66 -38.19
C ARG A 71 1.69 55.08 -36.87
N GLU A 72 1.92 54.15 -35.95
CA GLU A 72 2.53 54.46 -34.64
C GLU A 72 3.95 55.01 -34.78
N ARG A 73 4.69 54.59 -35.82
CA ARG A 73 6.06 55.03 -36.06
C ARG A 73 6.19 56.44 -36.63
N ASP A 74 5.08 57.11 -36.99
CA ASP A 74 5.00 58.52 -37.45
C ASP A 74 6.06 58.93 -38.48
N THR A 75 6.58 57.97 -39.27
CA THR A 75 7.68 58.22 -40.22
C THR A 75 7.17 58.81 -41.54
N PHE A 76 5.90 58.54 -41.89
CA PHE A 76 5.18 59.15 -43.01
C PHE A 76 3.80 59.62 -42.57
N ALA A 77 3.22 60.58 -43.28
CA ALA A 77 1.80 60.93 -43.12
C ALA A 77 0.93 59.86 -43.78
N TRP A 78 0.73 58.74 -43.09
CA TRP A 78 -0.12 57.64 -43.55
C TRP A 78 -1.60 58.05 -43.52
N HIS A 79 -2.26 57.92 -44.67
CA HIS A 79 -3.68 58.18 -44.83
C HIS A 79 -4.39 56.93 -45.32
N GLU A 80 -5.34 56.42 -44.54
CA GLU A 80 -6.23 55.37 -45.02
C GLU A 80 -7.04 55.87 -46.21
N ALA A 81 -7.00 55.11 -47.31
CA ALA A 81 -7.69 55.44 -48.53
C ALA A 81 -8.27 54.17 -49.17
N THR A 82 -9.41 54.31 -49.83
CA THR A 82 -9.88 53.26 -50.74
C THR A 82 -8.92 53.14 -51.94
N ALA A 83 -8.87 51.98 -52.58
CA ALA A 83 -8.04 51.76 -53.76
C ALA A 83 -8.24 52.84 -54.85
N LYS A 84 -9.48 53.33 -55.00
CA LYS A 84 -9.82 54.42 -55.92
C LYS A 84 -9.25 55.77 -55.46
N GLN A 85 -9.47 56.16 -54.20
CA GLN A 85 -8.93 57.41 -53.64
C GLN A 85 -7.39 57.44 -53.67
N ALA A 86 -6.75 56.31 -53.40
CA ALA A 86 -5.31 56.19 -53.49
C ALA A 86 -4.82 56.36 -54.92
N ALA A 87 -5.47 55.73 -55.90
CA ALA A 87 -5.12 55.87 -57.31
C ALA A 87 -5.32 57.31 -57.83
N ASP A 88 -6.48 57.90 -57.56
CA ASP A 88 -6.80 59.28 -57.95
C ASP A 88 -5.85 60.26 -57.25
N GLY A 89 -5.59 60.08 -55.95
CA GLY A 89 -4.72 60.95 -55.18
C GLY A 89 -3.24 60.86 -55.56
N VAL A 90 -2.75 59.69 -55.99
CA VAL A 90 -1.39 59.58 -56.56
C VAL A 90 -1.32 60.27 -57.93
N ALA A 91 -2.35 60.13 -58.77
CA ALA A 91 -2.39 60.77 -60.10
C ALA A 91 -2.51 62.30 -60.03
N ASP A 92 -3.30 62.82 -59.09
CA ASP A 92 -3.52 64.26 -58.90
C ASP A 92 -2.42 64.92 -58.06
N GLY A 93 -1.52 64.13 -57.46
CA GLY A 93 -0.40 64.59 -56.63
C GLY A 93 -0.77 64.91 -55.18
N GLY A 94 -1.96 64.48 -54.73
CA GLY A 94 -2.35 64.51 -53.31
C GLY A 94 -1.61 63.49 -52.44
N TYR A 95 -1.14 62.40 -53.05
CA TYR A 95 -0.24 61.43 -52.43
C TYR A 95 1.02 61.26 -53.28
N TYR A 96 2.17 61.09 -52.64
CA TYR A 96 3.41 60.79 -53.37
C TYR A 96 3.45 59.34 -53.86
N LEU A 97 2.84 58.43 -53.10
CA LEU A 97 2.70 57.02 -53.41
C LEU A 97 1.53 56.42 -52.63
N SER A 98 1.08 55.26 -53.09
CA SER A 98 0.13 54.42 -52.34
C SER A 98 0.70 53.04 -52.08
N LEU A 99 0.63 52.60 -50.83
CA LEU A 99 0.90 51.24 -50.39
C LEU A 99 -0.42 50.47 -50.30
N THR A 100 -0.52 49.32 -50.96
CA THR A 100 -1.68 48.43 -50.91
C THR A 100 -1.30 47.13 -50.24
N VAL A 101 -2.00 46.80 -49.16
CA VAL A 101 -1.92 45.50 -48.48
C VAL A 101 -3.03 44.61 -49.06
N PRO A 102 -2.69 43.62 -49.90
CA PRO A 102 -3.68 42.86 -50.67
C PRO A 102 -4.50 41.91 -49.78
N ALA A 103 -5.67 41.50 -50.29
CA ALA A 103 -6.66 40.66 -49.58
C ALA A 103 -6.14 39.32 -49.02
N ASP A 104 -5.04 38.82 -49.55
CA ASP A 104 -4.44 37.54 -49.17
C ASP A 104 -3.10 37.68 -48.44
N PHE A 105 -2.75 38.88 -47.99
CA PHE A 105 -1.48 39.15 -47.31
C PHE A 105 -1.32 38.30 -46.03
N SER A 106 -2.30 38.33 -45.12
CA SER A 106 -2.27 37.52 -43.89
C SER A 106 -2.30 36.02 -44.19
N THR A 107 -3.02 35.60 -45.23
CA THR A 107 -3.08 34.18 -45.64
C THR A 107 -1.73 33.69 -46.21
N ARG A 108 -1.05 34.52 -47.00
CA ARG A 108 0.28 34.16 -47.53
C ARG A 108 1.36 34.16 -46.44
N LEU A 109 1.26 35.08 -45.48
CA LEU A 109 2.14 35.09 -44.30
C LEU A 109 1.94 33.87 -43.41
N ALA A 110 0.70 33.36 -43.32
CA ALA A 110 0.36 32.12 -42.64
C ALA A 110 0.85 30.85 -43.35
N SER A 111 1.11 30.89 -44.67
CA SER A 111 1.41 29.71 -45.48
C SER A 111 2.60 28.83 -45.03
N PRO A 112 3.69 29.34 -44.42
CA PRO A 112 4.77 28.50 -43.93
C PRO A 112 4.40 27.65 -42.70
N SER A 113 3.32 28.01 -42.00
CA SER A 113 2.81 27.29 -40.83
C SER A 113 1.76 26.23 -41.18
N ASP A 114 1.32 26.16 -42.43
CA ASP A 114 0.49 25.08 -42.95
C ASP A 114 1.39 23.98 -43.54
N ASP A 115 1.43 22.81 -42.90
CA ASP A 115 2.25 21.64 -43.30
C ASP A 115 2.02 21.16 -44.76
N ALA A 116 0.97 21.65 -45.42
CA ALA A 116 0.55 21.27 -46.77
C ALA A 116 0.79 22.33 -47.86
N ALA A 117 1.27 23.53 -47.53
CA ALA A 117 1.40 24.64 -48.48
C ALA A 117 2.87 24.94 -48.84
N THR A 118 3.13 25.14 -50.14
CA THR A 118 4.41 25.76 -50.57
C THR A 118 4.45 27.20 -50.07
N PRO A 119 5.47 27.63 -49.31
CA PRO A 119 5.55 29.00 -48.80
C PRO A 119 5.49 30.01 -49.93
N THR A 120 4.50 30.91 -49.90
CA THR A 120 4.40 32.01 -50.86
C THR A 120 4.73 33.33 -50.19
N PRO A 121 5.64 34.15 -50.74
CA PRO A 121 5.94 35.45 -50.16
C PRO A 121 4.70 36.36 -50.21
N ALA A 122 4.38 36.97 -49.08
CA ALA A 122 3.39 38.05 -49.02
C ALA A 122 3.97 39.30 -49.70
N GLN A 123 3.27 39.79 -50.72
CA GLN A 123 3.70 40.93 -51.52
C GLN A 123 2.83 42.13 -51.19
N LEU A 124 3.44 43.32 -51.19
CA LEU A 124 2.74 44.58 -51.05
C LEU A 124 2.70 45.28 -52.42
N GLY A 125 1.55 45.88 -52.73
CA GLY A 125 1.40 46.68 -53.94
C GLY A 125 1.93 48.09 -53.70
N LEU A 126 2.84 48.57 -54.54
CA LEU A 126 3.26 49.96 -54.54
C LEU A 126 2.84 50.63 -55.84
N ARG A 127 2.16 51.78 -55.75
CA ARG A 127 1.90 52.64 -56.91
C ARG A 127 2.55 54.00 -56.71
N VAL A 128 3.21 54.46 -57.76
CA VAL A 128 3.92 55.72 -57.85
C VAL A 128 3.61 56.38 -59.19
N ASP A 129 3.53 57.72 -59.23
CA ASP A 129 3.48 58.46 -60.49
C ASP A 129 4.90 58.83 -60.95
N THR A 130 5.44 58.07 -61.91
CA THR A 130 6.78 58.27 -62.47
C THR A 130 6.83 59.36 -63.55
N GLY A 131 5.69 59.90 -63.98
CA GLY A 131 5.61 60.89 -65.06
C GLY A 131 6.09 62.29 -64.66
N ARG A 132 6.28 62.55 -63.36
CA ARG A 132 6.39 63.93 -62.84
C ARG A 132 7.50 64.18 -61.80
N SER A 133 8.20 63.18 -61.28
CA SER A 133 9.16 63.40 -60.17
C SER A 133 10.40 62.49 -60.16
N TYR A 134 11.59 63.10 -60.05
CA TYR A 134 12.91 62.44 -59.97
C TYR A 134 13.21 61.82 -58.58
N ILE A 135 12.38 62.08 -57.58
CA ILE A 135 12.65 61.72 -56.16
C ILE A 135 11.87 60.44 -55.75
N VAL A 136 11.12 59.85 -56.68
CA VAL A 136 10.28 58.65 -56.46
C VAL A 136 11.10 57.45 -55.97
N GLY A 137 12.32 57.26 -56.48
CA GLY A 137 13.19 56.15 -56.06
C GLY A 137 13.56 56.23 -54.57
N SER A 138 14.06 57.38 -54.12
CA SER A 138 14.47 57.56 -52.71
C SER A 138 13.31 57.53 -51.72
N ILE A 139 12.13 58.02 -52.10
CA ILE A 139 10.92 57.96 -51.24
C ILE A 139 10.40 56.52 -51.17
N SER A 140 10.43 55.78 -52.29
CA SER A 140 10.03 54.36 -52.30
C SER A 140 10.96 53.52 -51.42
N ASP A 141 12.28 53.72 -51.50
CA ASP A 141 13.25 53.04 -50.63
C ASP A 141 13.01 53.35 -49.15
N ALA A 142 12.68 54.61 -48.83
CA ALA A 142 12.34 55.02 -47.47
C ALA A 142 11.06 54.33 -46.97
N VAL A 143 10.00 54.26 -47.79
CA VAL A 143 8.77 53.53 -47.46
C VAL A 143 9.01 52.02 -47.30
N PHE A 144 9.83 51.40 -48.15
CA PHE A 144 10.17 49.99 -48.00
C PHE A 144 10.95 49.69 -46.72
N ASN A 145 11.93 50.54 -46.38
CA ASN A 145 12.67 50.40 -45.13
C ASN A 145 11.74 50.58 -43.92
N GLU A 146 10.77 51.49 -44.03
CA GLU A 146 9.78 51.74 -42.98
C GLU A 146 8.86 50.54 -42.77
N VAL A 147 8.30 49.98 -43.85
CA VAL A 147 7.51 48.75 -43.84
C VAL A 147 8.31 47.58 -43.25
N ARG A 148 9.58 47.43 -43.62
CA ARG A 148 10.45 46.37 -43.10
C ARG A 148 10.70 46.53 -41.60
N ALA A 149 10.92 47.75 -41.13
CA ALA A 149 11.16 48.03 -39.73
C ALA A 149 9.88 47.86 -38.88
N ALA A 150 8.72 48.26 -39.41
CA ALA A 150 7.42 48.00 -38.80
C ALA A 150 7.16 46.48 -38.68
N ALA A 151 7.22 45.75 -39.78
CA ALA A 151 7.05 44.30 -39.79
C ALA A 151 8.04 43.56 -38.85
N GLY A 152 9.30 44.03 -38.79
CA GLY A 152 10.31 43.48 -37.89
C GLY A 152 9.98 43.68 -36.41
N ARG A 153 9.37 44.82 -36.04
CA ARG A 153 8.97 45.11 -34.66
C ARG A 153 7.77 44.28 -34.23
N THR A 154 6.74 44.19 -35.06
CA THR A 154 5.58 43.32 -34.83
C THR A 154 6.02 41.87 -34.62
N ALA A 155 6.87 41.35 -35.52
CA ALA A 155 7.37 39.97 -35.42
C ALA A 155 8.17 39.69 -34.14
N ILE A 156 8.96 40.66 -33.66
CA ILE A 156 9.70 40.51 -32.40
C ILE A 156 8.74 40.49 -31.20
N HIS A 157 7.72 41.34 -31.21
CA HIS A 157 6.72 41.39 -30.14
C HIS A 157 5.93 40.07 -30.04
N ASP A 158 5.42 39.59 -31.18
CA ASP A 158 4.71 38.32 -31.28
C ASP A 158 5.58 37.14 -30.83
N TYR A 159 6.86 37.15 -31.21
CA TYR A 159 7.82 36.13 -30.77
C TYR A 159 7.97 36.11 -29.25
N PHE A 160 8.15 37.27 -28.61
CA PHE A 160 8.28 37.32 -27.16
C PHE A 160 6.99 36.93 -26.44
N ASP A 161 5.83 37.36 -26.93
CA ASP A 161 4.54 36.95 -26.37
C ASP A 161 4.37 35.43 -26.46
N GLN A 162 4.73 34.82 -27.58
CA GLN A 162 4.70 33.36 -27.74
C GLN A 162 5.69 32.65 -26.81
N VAL A 163 6.90 33.21 -26.61
CA VAL A 163 7.89 32.66 -25.67
C VAL A 163 7.36 32.73 -24.23
N PHE A 164 6.75 33.84 -23.83
CA PHE A 164 6.19 33.97 -22.48
C PHE A 164 5.03 33.01 -22.23
N VAL A 165 4.12 32.85 -23.20
CA VAL A 165 3.05 31.84 -23.12
C VAL A 165 3.63 30.44 -23.02
N SER A 166 4.59 30.09 -23.88
CA SER A 166 5.21 28.77 -23.87
C SER A 166 5.95 28.48 -22.55
N ILE A 167 6.59 29.47 -21.93
CA ILE A 167 7.22 29.30 -20.60
C ILE A 167 6.16 29.08 -19.53
N GLY A 168 5.02 29.78 -19.60
CA GLY A 168 3.86 29.54 -18.73
C GLY A 168 3.33 28.11 -18.86
N ASP A 169 3.12 27.64 -20.09
CA ASP A 169 2.65 26.27 -20.36
C ASP A 169 3.64 25.21 -19.83
N ILE A 170 4.95 25.44 -20.00
CA ILE A 170 6.00 24.55 -19.48
C ILE A 170 5.99 24.54 -17.95
N HIS A 171 5.83 25.71 -17.32
CA HIS A 171 5.72 25.80 -15.87
C HIS A 171 4.54 24.96 -15.36
N ASP A 172 3.35 25.14 -15.95
CA ASP A 172 2.15 24.45 -15.53
C ASP A 172 2.25 22.93 -15.74
N ALA A 173 2.78 22.50 -16.89
CA ALA A 173 3.08 21.08 -17.15
C ALA A 173 4.10 20.50 -16.16
N THR A 174 5.08 21.31 -15.73
CA THR A 174 6.08 20.89 -14.73
C THR A 174 5.45 20.77 -13.34
N THR A 175 4.55 21.68 -12.97
CA THR A 175 3.78 21.60 -11.72
C THR A 175 2.89 20.35 -11.71
N GLU A 176 2.17 20.08 -12.80
CA GLU A 176 1.34 18.86 -12.91
C GLU A 176 2.18 17.58 -12.82
N ALA A 177 3.37 17.58 -13.43
CA ALA A 177 4.30 16.46 -13.31
C ALA A 177 4.82 16.27 -11.87
N ALA A 178 5.10 17.36 -11.14
CA ALA A 178 5.49 17.31 -9.74
C ALA A 178 4.36 16.75 -8.85
N ASP A 179 3.13 17.25 -9.02
CA ASP A 179 1.95 16.74 -8.31
C ASP A 179 1.70 15.25 -8.61
N GLY A 180 1.94 14.83 -9.86
CA GLY A 180 1.89 13.43 -10.27
C GLY A 180 2.95 12.56 -9.59
N ALA A 181 4.17 13.08 -9.45
CA ALA A 181 5.26 12.40 -8.75
C ALA A 181 4.98 12.26 -7.25
N ASP A 182 4.41 13.29 -6.62
CA ASP A 182 4.00 13.24 -5.21
C ASP A 182 2.90 12.19 -4.97
N LYS A 183 1.87 12.16 -5.83
CA LYS A 183 0.84 11.10 -5.77
C LYS A 183 1.42 9.70 -5.94
N LEU A 184 2.40 9.52 -6.83
CA LEU A 184 3.08 8.25 -7.03
C LEU A 184 3.90 7.85 -5.79
N HIS A 185 4.59 8.82 -5.18
CA HIS A 185 5.32 8.62 -3.93
C HIS A 185 4.38 8.17 -2.80
N ASP A 186 3.28 8.88 -2.57
CA ASP A 186 2.31 8.55 -1.54
C ASP A 186 1.71 7.15 -1.76
N GLY A 187 1.37 6.82 -3.01
CA GLY A 187 0.88 5.48 -3.37
C GLY A 187 1.92 4.39 -3.12
N ALA A 188 3.20 4.66 -3.36
CA ALA A 188 4.28 3.71 -3.06
C ALA A 188 4.47 3.50 -1.54
N VAL A 189 4.32 4.56 -0.74
CA VAL A 189 4.34 4.48 0.72
C VAL A 189 3.17 3.65 1.24
N GLU A 190 1.94 3.91 0.76
CA GLU A 190 0.75 3.15 1.15
C GLU A 190 0.87 1.66 0.77
N ALA A 191 1.42 1.37 -0.41
CA ALA A 191 1.70 0.01 -0.84
C ALA A 191 2.73 -0.67 0.09
N GLY A 192 3.80 0.03 0.48
CA GLY A 192 4.79 -0.43 1.44
C GLY A 192 4.16 -0.79 2.80
N ASP A 193 3.30 0.07 3.33
CA ASP A 193 2.56 -0.17 4.56
C ASP A 193 1.58 -1.35 4.43
N GLY A 194 0.95 -1.49 3.27
CA GLY A 194 0.12 -2.65 2.93
C GLY A 194 0.90 -3.97 2.99
N VAL A 195 2.10 -4.00 2.41
CA VAL A 195 2.99 -5.19 2.44
C VAL A 195 3.46 -5.50 3.86
N SER A 196 3.78 -4.49 4.66
CA SER A 196 4.16 -4.66 6.07
C SER A 196 3.02 -5.28 6.90
N ARG A 197 1.80 -4.79 6.72
CA ARG A 197 0.59 -5.37 7.36
C ARG A 197 0.35 -6.81 6.91
N LEU A 198 0.49 -7.10 5.62
CA LEU A 198 0.34 -8.45 5.08
C LEU A 198 1.37 -9.41 5.67
N THR A 199 2.65 -9.00 5.73
CA THR A 199 3.73 -9.80 6.31
C THR A 199 3.47 -10.11 7.79
N THR A 200 3.02 -9.10 8.55
CA THR A 200 2.60 -9.29 9.94
C THR A 200 1.45 -10.29 10.05
N GLY A 201 0.42 -10.14 9.22
CA GLY A 201 -0.73 -11.04 9.18
C GLY A 201 -0.36 -12.48 8.83
N LEU A 202 0.56 -12.69 7.88
CA LEU A 202 1.10 -14.00 7.54
C LEU A 202 1.86 -14.63 8.72
N GLY A 203 2.67 -13.85 9.44
CA GLY A 203 3.34 -14.31 10.67
C GLY A 203 2.36 -14.72 11.77
N THR A 204 1.27 -13.97 11.96
CA THR A 204 0.19 -14.35 12.88
C THR A 204 -0.50 -15.64 12.45
N ALA A 205 -0.80 -15.79 11.15
CA ALA A 205 -1.42 -16.99 10.61
C ALA A 205 -0.51 -18.23 10.77
N GLU A 206 0.79 -18.10 10.50
CA GLU A 206 1.78 -19.16 10.70
C GLU A 206 1.82 -19.61 12.18
N ASN A 207 1.85 -18.64 13.10
CA ASN A 207 1.80 -18.91 14.54
C ASN A 207 0.51 -19.64 14.95
N GLY A 208 -0.65 -19.20 14.43
CA GLY A 208 -1.93 -19.87 14.66
C GLY A 208 -1.94 -21.31 14.12
N ALA A 209 -1.39 -21.54 12.93
CA ALA A 209 -1.27 -22.88 12.35
C ALA A 209 -0.35 -23.79 13.19
N ARG A 210 0.77 -23.27 13.73
CA ARG A 210 1.63 -24.01 14.66
C ARG A 210 0.89 -24.40 15.94
N GLN A 211 0.17 -23.47 16.55
CA GLN A 211 -0.63 -23.73 17.76
C GLN A 211 -1.70 -24.79 17.50
N LEU A 212 -2.40 -24.71 16.36
CA LEU A 212 -3.38 -25.70 15.95
C LEU A 212 -2.75 -27.09 15.79
N SER A 213 -1.60 -27.19 15.15
CA SER A 213 -0.86 -28.45 14.99
C SER A 213 -0.49 -29.08 16.34
N VAL A 214 0.01 -28.27 17.29
CA VAL A 214 0.30 -28.72 18.67
C VAL A 214 -0.98 -29.20 19.38
N GLY A 215 -2.08 -28.47 19.23
CA GLY A 215 -3.38 -28.84 19.78
C GLY A 215 -3.90 -30.17 19.22
N LEU A 216 -3.80 -30.38 17.91
CA LEU A 216 -4.19 -31.63 17.24
C LEU A 216 -3.36 -32.83 17.72
N ASN A 217 -2.04 -32.67 17.88
CA ASN A 217 -1.18 -33.72 18.43
C ASN A 217 -1.53 -34.06 19.89
N SER A 218 -1.89 -33.05 20.67
CA SER A 218 -2.32 -33.22 22.06
C SER A 218 -3.66 -33.96 22.14
N ALA A 219 -4.62 -33.59 21.30
CA ALA A 219 -5.91 -34.27 21.17
C ALA A 219 -5.76 -35.74 20.71
N ASN A 220 -4.87 -36.01 19.76
CA ASN A 220 -4.56 -37.36 19.31
C ASN A 220 -3.99 -38.22 20.46
N THR A 221 -3.05 -37.65 21.23
CA THR A 221 -2.47 -38.31 22.41
C THR A 221 -3.53 -38.61 23.47
N ALA A 222 -4.41 -37.64 23.77
CA ALA A 222 -5.50 -37.82 24.73
C ALA A 222 -6.49 -38.90 24.27
N THR A 223 -6.82 -38.93 22.97
CA THR A 223 -7.66 -39.98 22.36
C THR A 223 -7.03 -41.36 22.50
N GLY A 224 -5.71 -41.46 22.32
CA GLY A 224 -4.96 -42.70 22.57
C GLY A 224 -5.07 -43.18 24.02
N LYS A 225 -4.90 -42.28 24.99
CA LYS A 225 -5.06 -42.59 26.42
C LYS A 225 -6.49 -43.03 26.75
N LEU A 226 -7.50 -42.37 26.18
CA LEU A 226 -8.90 -42.73 26.38
C LEU A 226 -9.19 -44.14 25.86
N ARG A 227 -8.68 -44.49 24.67
CA ARG A 227 -8.80 -45.86 24.11
C ARG A 227 -8.14 -46.89 25.02
N ALA A 228 -6.94 -46.63 25.52
CA ALA A 228 -6.24 -47.52 26.44
C ALA A 228 -7.02 -47.71 27.75
N GLY A 229 -7.53 -46.63 28.35
CA GLY A 229 -8.36 -46.69 29.55
C GLY A 229 -9.66 -47.48 29.34
N SER A 230 -10.32 -47.29 28.20
CA SER A 230 -11.52 -48.06 27.83
C SER A 230 -11.24 -49.57 27.69
N ALA A 231 -10.09 -49.92 27.08
CA ALA A 231 -9.65 -51.32 27.00
C ALA A 231 -9.36 -51.90 28.39
N GLN A 232 -8.74 -51.13 29.30
CA GLN A 232 -8.51 -51.55 30.67
C GLN A 232 -9.82 -51.78 31.45
N VAL A 233 -10.80 -50.89 31.31
CA VAL A 233 -12.14 -51.06 31.90
C VAL A 233 -12.80 -52.34 31.36
N THR A 234 -12.76 -52.55 30.06
CA THR A 234 -13.32 -53.76 29.42
C THR A 234 -12.63 -55.03 29.95
N GLY A 235 -11.30 -55.03 30.06
CA GLY A 235 -10.55 -56.13 30.64
C GLY A 235 -10.87 -56.37 32.12
N GLY A 236 -11.01 -55.30 32.91
CA GLY A 236 -11.41 -55.36 34.32
C GLY A 236 -12.82 -55.93 34.50
N LEU A 237 -13.78 -55.52 33.66
CA LEU A 237 -15.13 -56.09 33.64
C LEU A 237 -15.12 -57.58 33.25
N GLY A 238 -14.24 -57.99 32.33
CA GLY A 238 -14.01 -59.39 31.99
C GLY A 238 -13.55 -60.20 33.21
N LYS A 239 -12.53 -59.71 33.93
CA LYS A 239 -12.03 -60.33 35.17
C LYS A 239 -13.10 -60.38 36.27
N ALA A 240 -13.86 -59.30 36.45
CA ALA A 240 -14.95 -59.26 37.42
C ALA A 240 -16.03 -60.30 37.11
N ARG A 241 -16.42 -60.43 35.83
CA ARG A 241 -17.35 -61.49 35.37
C ARG A 241 -16.81 -62.88 35.66
N GLN A 242 -15.53 -63.13 35.41
CA GLN A 242 -14.89 -64.40 35.71
C GLN A 242 -14.91 -64.70 37.21
N GLY A 243 -14.50 -63.75 38.06
CA GLY A 243 -14.53 -63.91 39.51
C GLY A 243 -15.93 -64.14 40.09
N ILE A 244 -16.97 -63.53 39.50
CA ILE A 244 -18.37 -63.85 39.85
C ILE A 244 -18.72 -65.30 39.47
N GLY A 245 -18.24 -65.78 38.32
CA GLY A 245 -18.38 -67.18 37.91
C GLY A 245 -17.70 -68.13 38.90
N ASP A 246 -16.44 -67.86 39.23
CA ASP A 246 -15.66 -68.66 40.19
C ASP A 246 -16.31 -68.68 41.58
N LEU A 247 -16.79 -67.52 42.07
CA LEU A 247 -17.53 -67.42 43.33
C LEU A 247 -18.81 -68.26 43.31
N ARG A 248 -19.57 -68.21 42.21
CA ARG A 248 -20.78 -69.02 42.05
C ARG A 248 -20.47 -70.51 42.09
N ASP A 249 -19.41 -70.94 41.42
CA ASP A 249 -18.97 -72.32 41.43
C ASP A 249 -18.46 -72.76 42.80
N GLY A 250 -17.71 -71.91 43.51
CA GLY A 250 -17.28 -72.15 44.87
C GLY A 250 -18.45 -72.31 45.85
N LEU A 251 -19.46 -71.43 45.76
CA LEU A 251 -20.69 -71.53 46.56
C LEU A 251 -21.48 -72.81 46.25
N ARG A 252 -21.52 -73.23 44.98
CA ARG A 252 -22.14 -74.50 44.58
C ARG A 252 -21.42 -75.70 45.20
N LYS A 253 -20.09 -75.76 45.11
CA LYS A 253 -19.27 -76.80 45.74
C LYS A 253 -19.44 -76.84 47.25
N LEU A 254 -19.38 -75.69 47.92
CA LEU A 254 -19.58 -75.60 49.37
C LEU A 254 -20.95 -76.17 49.78
N ARG A 255 -22.00 -75.83 49.02
CA ARG A 255 -23.35 -76.33 49.26
C ARG A 255 -23.45 -77.84 49.02
N GLU A 256 -22.88 -78.37 47.95
CA GLU A 256 -23.07 -79.77 47.54
C GLU A 256 -22.13 -80.73 48.27
N GLU A 257 -20.85 -80.39 48.34
CA GLU A 257 -19.80 -81.23 48.91
C GLU A 257 -19.65 -80.96 50.40
N GLY A 258 -19.48 -79.70 50.79
CA GLY A 258 -19.23 -79.32 52.19
C GLY A 258 -20.37 -79.69 53.13
N THR A 259 -21.62 -79.43 52.75
CA THR A 259 -22.78 -79.83 53.58
C THR A 259 -22.96 -81.35 53.61
N SER A 260 -22.64 -82.04 52.52
CA SER A 260 -22.71 -83.50 52.43
C SER A 260 -21.65 -84.16 53.30
N GLU A 261 -20.40 -83.67 53.26
CA GLU A 261 -19.32 -84.11 54.14
C GLU A 261 -19.62 -83.82 55.60
N LEU A 262 -20.08 -82.62 55.94
CA LEU A 262 -20.48 -82.28 57.30
C LEU A 262 -21.58 -83.23 57.79
N ARG A 263 -22.59 -83.52 56.95
CA ARG A 263 -23.65 -84.48 57.26
C ARG A 263 -23.13 -85.92 57.43
N LYS A 264 -22.12 -86.33 56.65
CA LYS A 264 -21.47 -87.65 56.81
C LYS A 264 -20.69 -87.71 58.11
N GLY A 265 -19.89 -86.68 58.41
CA GLY A 265 -19.11 -86.57 59.65
C GLY A 265 -19.99 -86.57 60.89
N THR A 266 -21.10 -85.81 60.90
CA THR A 266 -22.04 -85.81 62.03
C THR A 266 -22.73 -87.17 62.22
N LYS A 267 -23.10 -87.87 61.13
CA LYS A 267 -23.60 -89.26 61.21
C LYS A 267 -22.56 -90.24 61.76
N GLN A 268 -21.31 -90.13 61.31
CA GLN A 268 -20.22 -90.97 61.79
C GLN A 268 -19.95 -90.72 63.28
N ALA A 269 -19.86 -89.47 63.71
CA ALA A 269 -19.69 -89.09 65.11
C ALA A 269 -20.85 -89.64 65.96
N ALA A 270 -22.10 -89.43 65.53
CA ALA A 270 -23.27 -89.98 66.22
C ALA A 270 -23.21 -91.52 66.34
N SER A 271 -22.78 -92.22 65.28
CA SER A 271 -22.63 -93.68 65.31
C SER A 271 -21.51 -94.16 66.25
N GLN A 272 -20.41 -93.42 66.36
CA GLN A 272 -19.32 -93.71 67.28
C GLN A 272 -19.75 -93.49 68.73
N VAL A 273 -20.39 -92.36 69.02
CA VAL A 273 -20.97 -92.08 70.35
C VAL A 273 -21.93 -93.20 70.73
N HIS A 274 -22.84 -93.59 69.84
CA HIS A 274 -23.79 -94.66 70.13
C HIS A 274 -23.12 -96.03 70.35
N ARG A 275 -22.04 -96.35 69.63
CA ARG A 275 -21.24 -97.55 69.91
C ARG A 275 -20.56 -97.48 71.27
N GLN A 276 -19.94 -96.35 71.61
CA GLN A 276 -19.32 -96.15 72.92
C GLN A 276 -20.34 -96.26 74.05
N THR A 277 -21.52 -95.65 73.89
CA THR A 277 -22.63 -95.82 74.85
C THR A 277 -23.00 -97.29 75.01
N ARG A 278 -23.17 -98.06 73.92
CA ARG A 278 -23.44 -99.50 74.03
C ARG A 278 -22.31 -100.30 74.70
N THR A 279 -21.04 -99.95 74.44
CA THR A 279 -19.91 -100.58 75.13
C THR A 279 -19.94 -100.26 76.61
N VAL A 280 -20.21 -99.01 76.97
CA VAL A 280 -20.38 -98.60 78.38
C VAL A 280 -21.58 -99.31 79.00
N ASP A 281 -22.72 -99.42 78.32
CA ASP A 281 -23.91 -100.14 78.78
C ASP A 281 -23.60 -101.64 78.98
N GLN A 282 -22.92 -102.29 78.03
CA GLN A 282 -22.50 -103.70 78.16
C GLN A 282 -21.52 -103.92 79.29
N LEU A 283 -20.57 -103.00 79.49
CA LEU A 283 -19.66 -103.03 80.64
C LEU A 283 -20.46 -102.86 81.93
N ALA A 284 -21.40 -101.91 81.97
CA ALA A 284 -22.28 -101.71 83.12
C ALA A 284 -23.09 -102.99 83.40
N ASP A 285 -23.79 -103.55 82.41
CA ASP A 285 -24.58 -104.78 82.54
C ASP A 285 -23.75 -105.98 83.01
N LYS A 286 -22.48 -106.08 82.58
CA LYS A 286 -21.59 -107.18 82.98
C LYS A 286 -21.03 -107.01 84.38
N TYR A 287 -20.58 -105.79 84.72
CA TYR A 287 -19.81 -105.55 85.94
C TYR A 287 -20.65 -105.02 87.08
N VAL A 288 -21.74 -104.29 86.85
CA VAL A 288 -22.63 -103.78 87.91
C VAL A 288 -23.25 -104.92 88.71
N PRO A 289 -23.80 -106.00 88.12
CA PRO A 289 -24.35 -107.11 88.91
C PRO A 289 -23.27 -107.85 89.70
N VAL A 290 -22.08 -108.05 89.11
CA VAL A 290 -20.94 -108.68 89.80
C VAL A 290 -20.48 -107.82 90.97
N LEU A 291 -20.36 -106.50 90.78
CA LEU A 291 -20.01 -105.56 91.84
C LEU A 291 -21.09 -105.51 92.93
N ASN A 292 -22.38 -105.59 92.57
CA ASN A 292 -23.48 -105.64 93.54
C ASN A 292 -23.53 -106.97 94.30
N GLU A 293 -23.17 -108.10 93.68
CA GLU A 293 -23.21 -109.43 94.31
C GLU A 293 -21.96 -109.71 95.16
N TRP A 294 -20.78 -109.41 94.63
CA TRP A 294 -19.51 -109.67 95.28
C TRP A 294 -19.05 -108.51 96.16
N GLY A 295 -19.51 -107.28 95.92
CA GLY A 295 -19.16 -106.13 96.74
C GLY A 295 -19.42 -106.36 98.23
N PRO A 296 -20.64 -106.78 98.63
CA PRO A 296 -20.95 -107.11 100.01
C PRO A 296 -20.14 -108.31 100.51
N LYS A 297 -20.00 -109.38 99.72
CA LYS A 297 -19.27 -110.59 100.13
C LYS A 297 -17.77 -110.36 100.31
N VAL A 298 -17.16 -109.50 99.49
CA VAL A 298 -15.75 -109.12 99.61
C VAL A 298 -15.57 -108.17 100.79
N ALA A 299 -16.53 -107.28 101.05
CA ALA A 299 -16.54 -106.48 102.28
C ALA A 299 -16.64 -107.40 103.52
N ASP A 300 -17.56 -108.35 103.53
CA ASP A 300 -17.72 -109.33 104.61
C ASP A 300 -16.47 -110.21 104.77
N ALA A 301 -15.87 -110.70 103.68
CA ALA A 301 -14.64 -111.48 103.73
C ALA A 301 -13.43 -110.65 104.19
N ALA A 302 -13.37 -109.37 103.82
CA ALA A 302 -12.35 -108.45 104.31
C ALA A 302 -12.52 -108.19 105.82
N ASP A 303 -13.76 -108.05 106.29
CA ASP A 303 -14.08 -107.94 107.72
C ASP A 303 -13.75 -109.24 108.48
N GLU A 304 -14.00 -110.41 107.89
CA GLU A 304 -13.62 -111.71 108.48
C GLU A 304 -12.10 -111.92 108.53
N VAL A 305 -11.37 -111.54 107.48
CA VAL A 305 -9.90 -111.59 107.47
C VAL A 305 -9.31 -110.59 108.46
N ALA A 306 -9.88 -109.39 108.56
CA ALA A 306 -9.49 -108.42 109.58
C ALA A 306 -9.74 -109.00 110.98
N ALA A 307 -10.90 -109.60 111.23
CA ALA A 307 -11.21 -110.25 112.50
C ALA A 307 -10.31 -111.48 112.78
N ALA A 308 -9.91 -112.24 111.76
CA ALA A 308 -9.00 -113.36 111.93
C ALA A 308 -7.55 -112.90 112.18
N ALA A 309 -7.12 -111.81 111.53
CA ALA A 309 -5.84 -111.18 111.77
C ALA A 309 -5.77 -110.60 113.19
N ASP A 310 -6.85 -109.97 113.68
CA ASP A 310 -6.96 -109.49 115.06
C ASP A 310 -6.88 -110.66 116.06
N ARG A 311 -7.58 -111.78 115.82
CA ARG A 311 -7.50 -112.98 116.70
C ARG A 311 -6.13 -113.65 116.70
N LEU A 312 -5.44 -113.69 115.56
CA LEU A 312 -4.09 -114.26 115.48
C LEU A 312 -3.07 -113.36 116.21
N ALA A 313 -3.28 -112.05 116.18
CA ALA A 313 -2.50 -111.10 116.98
C ALA A 313 -2.76 -111.32 118.49
N ASP A 314 -4.02 -111.53 118.90
CA ASP A 314 -4.36 -111.82 120.31
C ASP A 314 -3.80 -113.17 120.80
N ASP A 315 -3.88 -114.24 119.99
CA ASP A 315 -3.34 -115.58 120.36
C ASP A 315 -1.80 -115.60 120.39
N ALA A 316 -1.13 -114.79 119.55
CA ALA A 316 0.33 -114.65 119.56
C ALA A 316 0.84 -113.95 120.83
N ASP A 317 0.06 -113.01 121.39
CA ASP A 317 0.39 -112.35 122.66
C ASP A 317 0.11 -113.25 123.89
N ALA A 318 -0.79 -114.23 123.79
CA ALA A 318 -1.12 -115.15 124.89
C ALA A 318 -0.13 -116.32 125.07
N GLY A 319 0.71 -116.63 124.06
CA GLY A 319 1.55 -117.84 124.03
C GLY A 319 2.99 -117.71 124.54
N THR A 320 3.50 -116.52 124.85
CA THR A 320 4.94 -116.30 125.19
C THR A 320 5.24 -116.22 126.68
N GLY A 321 4.29 -116.57 127.54
CA GLY A 321 4.40 -116.52 129.01
C GLY A 321 4.51 -117.88 129.72
N ALA A 322 5.39 -118.80 129.31
CA ALA A 322 5.80 -119.93 130.17
C ALA A 322 7.15 -120.56 129.74
N THR A 323 8.10 -120.51 130.68
CA THR A 323 9.45 -121.12 130.76
C THR A 323 10.53 -120.59 129.85
#